data_AF-A0A3B8X101-F1
#
_entry.id   AF-A0A3B8X101-F1
#
_cell.length_a   1.000
_cell.length_b   1.000
_cell.length_c   1.000
_cell.angle_alpha   90.00
_cell.angle_beta   90.00
_cell.angle_gamma   90.00
#
_symmetry.space_group_name_H-M   'P 1'
#
loop_
_entity.id
_entity.type
_entity.pdbx_description
1 polymer ?
#
loop_
_entity_poly.entity_id
_entity_poly.type
_entity_poly.pdbx_seq_one_letter_code
_entity_poly.pdbx_strand_id
1 'polypeptide(L)'
;MENNERDFLQEAQKEIAFLKERIAALEEKLAAWEVHAAEVPQEAPEVDFSDVELGVTDALPEPAPTPEPVVEEPLLVSEEPEEPRQPEEPKAPEQPAPAAVAPSASISGYAWSKDNPGILVKNIRSGISLLDRALFIGTLFKEDFNLYDSTIADLNNLNTLDEAVAYIQEHFPEWEMGTDVVYRFMMAVRKKLG
;
A
#
# COMPACT_ATOMS: atom_id res chain seq x y z
N MET A 1 -33.29 -22.54 28.50
CA MET A 1 -32.15 -21.86 27.82
C MET A 1 -30.85 -22.05 28.59
N GLU A 2 -30.87 -22.12 29.92
CA GLU A 2 -29.67 -22.25 30.78
C GLU A 2 -28.80 -23.50 30.54
N ASN A 3 -29.36 -24.63 30.09
CA ASN A 3 -28.54 -25.81 29.80
C ASN A 3 -27.66 -25.63 28.56
N ASN A 4 -28.19 -25.00 27.51
CA ASN A 4 -27.43 -24.77 26.27
C ASN A 4 -26.25 -23.81 26.48
N GLU A 5 -26.42 -22.83 27.38
CA GLU A 5 -25.35 -21.91 27.77
C GLU A 5 -24.26 -22.60 28.60
N ARG A 6 -24.65 -23.49 29.53
CA ARG A 6 -23.68 -24.30 30.29
C ARG A 6 -22.92 -25.26 29.39
N ASP A 7 -23.59 -25.90 28.43
CA ASP A 7 -22.95 -26.82 27.48
C ASP A 7 -21.95 -26.07 26.59
N PHE A 8 -22.32 -24.89 26.10
CA PHE A 8 -21.40 -24.02 25.34
C PHE A 8 -20.20 -23.58 26.17
N LEU A 9 -20.40 -23.15 27.41
CA LEU A 9 -19.31 -22.73 28.29
C LEU A 9 -18.37 -23.89 28.64
N GLN A 10 -18.90 -25.10 28.82
CA GLN A 10 -18.08 -26.29 29.03
C GLN A 10 -17.26 -26.65 27.80
N GLU A 11 -17.84 -26.55 26.62
CA GLU A 11 -17.12 -26.81 25.38
C GLU A 11 -16.02 -25.77 25.13
N ALA A 12 -16.33 -24.49 25.33
CA ALA A 12 -15.34 -23.41 25.27
C ALA A 12 -14.21 -23.62 26.29
N GLN A 13 -14.52 -24.07 27.51
CA GLN A 13 -13.51 -24.38 28.52
C GLN A 13 -12.60 -25.55 28.12
N LYS A 14 -13.15 -26.60 27.50
CA LYS A 14 -12.36 -27.73 26.97
C LYS A 14 -11.44 -27.27 25.85
N GLU A 15 -11.95 -26.46 24.93
CA GLU A 15 -11.15 -25.94 23.82
C GLU A 15 -10.02 -25.04 24.33
N ILE A 16 -10.31 -24.17 25.31
CA ILE A 16 -9.29 -23.35 25.97
C ILE A 16 -8.23 -24.23 26.65
N ALA A 17 -8.63 -25.31 27.33
CA ALA A 17 -7.70 -26.23 27.97
C ALA A 17 -6.79 -26.94 26.94
N PHE A 18 -7.38 -27.41 25.83
CA PHE A 18 -6.65 -28.03 24.73
C PHE A 18 -5.64 -27.07 24.09
N LEU A 19 -6.04 -25.83 23.83
CA LEU A 19 -5.16 -24.81 23.26
C LEU A 19 -4.00 -24.48 24.21
N LYS A 20 -4.26 -24.39 25.51
CA LYS A 20 -3.21 -24.16 26.52
C LYS A 20 -2.16 -25.27 26.54
N GLU A 21 -2.58 -26.53 26.47
CA GLU A 21 -1.66 -27.67 26.40
C GLU A 21 -0.79 -27.62 25.13
N ARG A 22 -1.40 -27.29 23.99
CA ARG A 22 -0.68 -27.16 22.72
C ARG A 22 0.29 -25.98 22.70
N ILE A 23 -0.04 -24.87 23.36
CA ILE A 23 0.87 -23.74 23.55
C ILE A 23 2.08 -24.18 24.39
N ALA A 24 1.85 -24.82 25.54
CA ALA A 24 2.94 -25.29 26.41
C ALA A 24 3.90 -26.24 25.68
N ALA A 25 3.36 -27.16 24.86
CA ALA A 25 4.18 -28.07 24.05
C ALA A 25 5.00 -27.36 22.96
N LEU A 26 4.52 -26.23 22.44
CA LEU A 26 5.26 -25.40 21.49
C LEU A 26 6.33 -24.56 22.19
N GLU A 27 6.04 -24.04 23.39
CA GLU A 27 7.01 -23.32 24.22
C GLU A 27 8.19 -24.22 24.62
N GLU A 28 7.95 -25.49 24.98
CA GLU A 28 9.02 -26.45 25.25
C GLU A 28 9.87 -26.72 24.01
N LYS A 29 9.25 -26.90 22.84
CA LYS A 29 9.97 -27.05 21.57
C LYS A 29 10.79 -25.81 21.23
N LEU A 30 10.26 -24.61 21.46
CA LEU A 30 10.98 -23.36 21.23
C LEU A 30 12.20 -23.27 22.16
N ALA A 31 12.05 -23.57 23.44
CA ALA A 31 13.15 -23.58 24.40
C ALA A 31 14.25 -24.57 24.00
N ALA A 32 13.88 -25.76 23.50
CA ALA A 32 14.85 -26.74 23.01
C ALA A 32 15.66 -26.23 21.80
N TRP A 33 15.02 -25.47 20.90
CA TRP A 33 15.69 -24.89 19.75
C TRP A 33 16.56 -23.69 20.12
N GLU A 34 16.13 -22.87 21.09
CA GLU A 34 16.91 -21.72 21.57
C GLU A 34 18.21 -22.14 22.25
N VAL A 35 18.17 -23.22 23.04
CA VAL A 35 19.39 -23.81 23.63
C VAL A 35 20.35 -24.29 22.53
N HIS A 36 19.83 -24.90 21.47
CA HIS A 36 20.67 -25.38 20.36
C HIS A 36 21.21 -24.24 19.49
N ALA A 37 20.46 -23.15 19.33
CA ALA A 37 20.89 -21.96 18.60
C ALA A 37 21.97 -21.15 19.34
N ALA A 38 22.01 -21.23 20.68
CA ALA A 38 23.00 -20.53 21.51
C ALA A 38 24.39 -21.19 21.55
N GLU A 39 24.56 -22.41 21.00
CA GLU A 39 25.85 -23.13 21.00
C GLU A 39 26.74 -22.86 19.77
N VAL A 40 26.37 -21.95 18.86
CA VAL A 40 27.24 -21.59 17.72
C VAL A 40 28.36 -20.65 18.21
N PRO A 41 29.65 -21.04 18.14
CA PRO A 41 30.74 -20.15 18.50
C PRO A 41 30.75 -18.90 17.61
N GLN A 42 30.61 -17.74 18.23
CA GLN A 42 30.84 -16.44 17.59
C GLN A 42 32.34 -16.22 17.38
N GLU A 43 32.90 -16.78 16.31
CA GLU A 43 34.13 -16.25 15.72
C GLU A 43 33.86 -15.92 14.26
N ALA A 44 33.36 -14.70 14.02
CA ALA A 44 33.44 -14.09 12.71
C ALA A 44 34.89 -13.56 12.55
N PRO A 45 35.60 -13.87 11.47
CA PRO A 45 36.88 -13.23 11.21
C PRO A 45 36.65 -11.73 10.98
N GLU A 46 37.35 -10.89 11.74
CA GLU A 46 37.44 -9.46 11.46
C GLU A 46 38.07 -9.29 10.07
N VAL A 47 37.24 -8.89 9.09
CA VAL A 47 37.72 -8.50 7.77
C VAL A 47 38.20 -7.06 7.89
N ASP A 48 39.52 -6.88 7.85
CA ASP A 48 40.17 -5.56 7.84
C ASP A 48 40.00 -4.92 6.45
N PHE A 49 39.22 -3.84 6.38
CA PHE A 49 38.95 -3.07 5.16
C PHE A 49 39.99 -1.95 4.93
N SER A 50 41.18 -2.02 5.54
CA SER A 50 42.20 -0.97 5.45
C SER A 50 42.86 -0.81 4.07
N ASP A 51 42.61 -1.71 3.11
CA ASP A 51 43.26 -1.70 1.78
C ASP A 51 42.30 -1.33 0.63
N VAL A 52 41.59 -0.19 0.77
CA VAL A 52 40.90 0.44 -0.37
C VAL A 52 41.48 1.83 -0.61
N GLU A 53 42.59 1.91 -1.35
CA GLU A 53 43.07 3.17 -1.92
C GLU A 53 42.12 3.62 -3.04
N LEU A 54 41.14 4.46 -2.68
CA LEU A 54 40.36 5.24 -3.64
C LEU A 54 41.24 6.36 -4.19
N GLY A 55 41.92 6.09 -5.31
CA GLY A 55 42.57 7.10 -6.13
C GLY A 55 41.54 8.05 -6.75
N VAL A 56 41.11 9.06 -5.99
CA VAL A 56 40.37 10.20 -6.52
C VAL A 56 41.40 11.19 -7.07
N THR A 57 41.65 11.09 -8.37
CA THR A 57 42.36 12.11 -9.12
C THR A 57 41.53 13.39 -9.12
N ASP A 58 42.12 14.42 -8.54
CA ASP A 58 41.82 15.83 -8.66
C ASP A 58 41.42 16.24 -10.10
N ALA A 59 40.17 16.65 -10.26
CA ALA A 59 39.70 17.41 -11.43
C ALA A 59 38.45 18.20 -11.03
N LEU A 60 38.65 19.39 -10.48
CA LEU A 60 37.63 20.41 -10.30
C LEU A 60 37.56 21.27 -11.58
N PRO A 61 36.47 21.22 -12.37
CA PRO A 61 36.16 22.31 -13.29
C PRO A 61 35.20 23.30 -12.63
N GLU A 62 35.61 24.57 -12.58
CA GLU A 62 34.82 25.73 -12.12
C GLU A 62 33.45 25.84 -12.82
N PRO A 63 32.36 26.14 -12.09
CA PRO A 63 31.15 26.68 -12.69
C PRO A 63 31.05 28.20 -12.45
N ALA A 64 31.05 28.97 -13.53
CA ALA A 64 30.47 30.32 -13.58
C ALA A 64 29.81 30.53 -14.97
N PRO A 65 28.78 31.38 -15.14
CA PRO A 65 28.11 32.25 -14.17
C PRO A 65 26.59 32.00 -14.03
N THR A 66 26.08 32.46 -12.89
CA THR A 66 24.68 32.67 -12.50
C THR A 66 23.93 33.62 -13.46
N PRO A 67 22.64 33.37 -13.75
CA PRO A 67 21.67 34.44 -13.95
C PRO A 67 20.79 34.61 -12.70
N GLU A 68 20.78 35.82 -12.17
CA GLU A 68 19.98 36.30 -11.04
C GLU A 68 18.46 36.21 -11.31
N PRO A 69 17.63 36.09 -10.25
CA PRO A 69 16.18 36.11 -10.37
C PRO A 69 15.69 37.55 -10.59
N VAL A 70 15.08 37.82 -11.75
CA VAL A 70 14.32 39.06 -11.96
C VAL A 70 12.90 38.85 -11.43
N VAL A 71 12.63 39.59 -10.36
CA VAL A 71 11.32 39.86 -9.77
C VAL A 71 10.48 40.69 -10.74
N GLU A 72 9.24 40.29 -11.02
CA GLU A 72 8.18 41.22 -11.43
C GLU A 72 6.78 40.66 -11.11
N GLU A 73 6.33 40.86 -9.86
CA GLU A 73 4.95 41.30 -9.57
C GLU A 73 4.95 42.84 -9.58
N PRO A 74 3.81 43.59 -9.65
CA PRO A 74 2.39 43.22 -9.51
C PRO A 74 1.50 43.86 -10.64
N LEU A 75 0.19 43.62 -10.78
CA LEU A 75 -0.93 44.30 -10.09
C LEU A 75 -2.25 43.79 -10.74
N LEU A 76 -3.13 43.16 -9.97
CA LEU A 76 -4.45 43.67 -9.55
C LEU A 76 -5.33 44.29 -10.66
N VAL A 77 -6.49 43.68 -10.93
CA VAL A 77 -7.88 44.24 -10.90
C VAL A 77 -8.80 43.04 -11.22
N SER A 78 -9.41 42.41 -10.21
CA SER A 78 -10.81 42.57 -9.77
C SER A 78 -11.87 42.19 -10.81
N GLU A 79 -12.65 41.14 -10.55
CA GLU A 79 -14.08 41.24 -10.16
C GLU A 79 -14.71 39.82 -10.03
N GLU A 80 -15.16 39.52 -8.83
CA GLU A 80 -16.22 38.55 -8.45
C GLU A 80 -17.60 39.20 -8.78
N PRO A 81 -18.79 38.59 -8.57
CA PRO A 81 -19.39 37.27 -8.90
C PRO A 81 -20.63 37.42 -9.84
N GLU A 82 -21.12 36.34 -10.46
CA GLU A 82 -22.57 36.16 -10.70
C GLU A 82 -22.95 34.70 -11.09
N GLU A 83 -23.47 33.94 -10.12
CA GLU A 83 -24.63 33.04 -10.32
C GLU A 83 -25.92 33.89 -10.16
N PRO A 84 -27.17 33.47 -10.47
CA PRO A 84 -27.66 32.14 -10.92
C PRO A 84 -28.71 32.19 -12.07
N ARG A 85 -28.98 31.07 -12.77
CA ARG A 85 -30.32 30.75 -13.31
C ARG A 85 -30.41 29.32 -13.90
N GLN A 86 -31.05 28.43 -13.15
CA GLN A 86 -32.06 27.49 -13.68
C GLN A 86 -33.45 28.15 -13.52
N PRO A 87 -34.59 27.63 -14.04
CA PRO A 87 -34.85 26.29 -14.61
C PRO A 87 -35.69 26.29 -15.91
N GLU A 88 -35.74 25.17 -16.66
CA GLU A 88 -36.94 24.73 -17.41
C GLU A 88 -36.83 23.24 -17.81
N GLU A 89 -37.57 22.38 -17.13
CA GLU A 89 -38.16 21.13 -17.66
C GLU A 89 -39.30 21.50 -18.62
N PRO A 90 -39.69 20.71 -19.67
CA PRO A 90 -40.15 19.33 -19.45
C PRO A 90 -40.07 18.33 -20.64
N LYS A 91 -40.38 17.07 -20.28
CA LYS A 91 -40.92 15.94 -21.08
C LYS A 91 -39.97 15.01 -21.86
N ALA A 92 -39.81 13.83 -21.26
CA ALA A 92 -39.43 12.55 -21.85
C ALA A 92 -40.22 12.21 -23.14
N PRO A 93 -39.57 11.45 -24.04
CA PRO A 93 -39.98 10.07 -24.25
C PRO A 93 -38.81 9.08 -24.11
N GLU A 94 -39.11 7.95 -23.47
CA GLU A 94 -38.24 6.78 -23.30
C GLU A 94 -37.66 6.26 -24.62
N GLN A 95 -36.32 6.12 -24.68
CA GLN A 95 -35.58 4.93 -25.16
C GLN A 95 -34.04 5.17 -25.09
N PRO A 96 -33.23 4.09 -24.99
CA PRO A 96 -32.18 3.94 -23.98
C PRO A 96 -30.95 4.81 -24.24
N ALA A 97 -30.40 5.36 -23.16
CA ALA A 97 -29.20 6.17 -23.18
C ALA A 97 -28.01 5.39 -23.81
N PRO A 98 -27.23 6.01 -24.72
CA PRO A 98 -25.84 5.61 -24.85
C PRO A 98 -25.18 5.96 -23.51
N ALA A 99 -24.68 4.94 -22.82
CA ALA A 99 -23.93 5.07 -21.58
C ALA A 99 -22.82 6.11 -21.76
N ALA A 100 -23.02 7.29 -21.19
CA ALA A 100 -21.93 8.14 -20.80
C ALA A 100 -21.19 7.38 -19.71
N VAL A 101 -20.12 6.70 -20.12
CA VAL A 101 -19.15 6.05 -19.24
C VAL A 101 -18.41 7.14 -18.46
N ALA A 102 -19.06 7.68 -17.44
CA ALA A 102 -18.34 8.16 -16.28
C ALA A 102 -18.03 6.89 -15.47
N PRO A 103 -16.77 6.44 -15.37
CA PRO A 103 -16.44 5.36 -14.45
C PRO A 103 -16.48 5.95 -13.04
N SER A 104 -17.68 6.15 -12.49
CA SER A 104 -17.81 6.05 -11.04
C SER A 104 -17.79 4.54 -10.73
N ALA A 105 -16.60 3.96 -10.84
CA ALA A 105 -16.33 2.61 -10.41
C ALA A 105 -16.51 2.62 -8.89
N SER A 106 -17.71 2.31 -8.43
CA SER A 106 -18.01 2.32 -7.01
C SER A 106 -17.12 1.29 -6.31
N ILE A 107 -16.09 1.78 -5.61
CA ILE A 107 -15.11 0.96 -4.88
C ILE A 107 -15.76 0.14 -3.75
N SER A 108 -16.96 0.56 -3.33
CA SER A 108 -17.80 -0.02 -2.27
C SER A 108 -18.19 -1.49 -2.49
N GLY A 109 -18.03 -2.01 -3.71
CA GLY A 109 -18.30 -3.41 -4.03
C GLY A 109 -17.20 -4.39 -3.59
N TYR A 110 -15.98 -3.92 -3.35
CA TYR A 110 -14.83 -4.79 -3.11
C TYR A 110 -14.57 -5.04 -1.61
N ALA A 111 -14.16 -6.27 -1.26
CA ALA A 111 -13.83 -6.64 0.12
C ALA A 111 -12.70 -5.76 0.69
N TRP A 112 -11.64 -5.54 -0.10
CA TRP A 112 -10.51 -4.68 0.28
C TRP A 112 -10.90 -3.23 0.53
N SER A 113 -12.09 -2.75 0.15
CA SER A 113 -12.54 -1.38 0.45
C SER A 113 -13.16 -1.25 1.83
N LYS A 114 -13.70 -2.33 2.40
CA LYS A 114 -14.41 -2.32 3.69
C LYS A 114 -13.55 -2.82 4.85
N ASP A 115 -12.59 -3.68 4.56
CA ASP A 115 -11.77 -4.31 5.60
C ASP A 115 -10.82 -3.33 6.29
N ASN A 116 -10.31 -3.67 7.47
CA ASN A 116 -9.37 -2.81 8.20
C ASN A 116 -7.95 -2.96 7.64
N PRO A 117 -7.32 -1.91 7.08
CA PRO A 117 -5.97 -2.00 6.51
C PRO A 117 -4.88 -2.24 7.57
N GLY A 118 -5.18 -2.00 8.85
CA GLY A 118 -4.23 -2.18 9.95
C GLY A 118 -3.44 -0.91 10.24
N ILE A 119 -2.14 -1.06 10.54
CA ILE A 119 -1.28 0.06 10.91
C ILE A 119 -1.02 0.95 9.69
N LEU A 120 -1.26 2.26 9.87
CA LEU A 120 -1.00 3.25 8.83
C LEU A 120 0.49 3.48 8.63
N VAL A 121 0.88 3.69 7.37
CA VAL A 121 2.29 3.85 6.96
C VAL A 121 2.46 5.12 6.14
N LYS A 122 3.62 5.77 6.25
CA LYS A 122 3.96 6.95 5.43
C LYS A 122 4.23 6.60 3.97
N ASN A 123 4.75 5.39 3.73
CA ASN A 123 5.10 4.92 2.40
C ASN A 123 4.53 3.51 2.19
N ILE A 124 3.87 3.29 1.05
CA ILE A 124 3.27 2.01 0.67
C ILE A 124 4.31 0.87 0.75
N ARG A 125 5.56 1.12 0.35
CA ARG A 125 6.65 0.12 0.38
C ARG A 125 6.93 -0.40 1.80
N SER A 126 6.72 0.42 2.83
CA SER A 126 6.88 0.04 4.23
C SER A 126 5.73 -0.85 4.74
N GLY A 127 4.57 -0.80 4.09
CA GLY A 127 3.39 -1.62 4.42
C GLY A 127 3.35 -3.00 3.74
N ILE A 128 4.31 -3.28 2.85
CA ILE A 128 4.41 -4.48 2.01
C ILE A 128 5.55 -5.37 2.52
N SER A 129 5.26 -6.65 2.78
CA SER A 129 6.29 -7.62 3.15
C SER A 129 7.19 -7.98 1.96
N LEU A 130 8.39 -8.50 2.21
CA LEU A 130 9.29 -8.93 1.12
C LEU A 130 8.65 -10.01 0.24
N LEU A 131 7.91 -10.95 0.85
CA LEU A 131 7.18 -12.00 0.13
C LEU A 131 6.10 -11.41 -0.77
N ASP A 132 5.31 -10.46 -0.25
CA ASP A 132 4.25 -9.83 -1.03
C ASP A 132 4.83 -8.98 -2.16
N ARG A 133 5.98 -8.34 -1.95
CA ARG A 133 6.69 -7.61 -3.01
C ARG A 133 7.04 -8.54 -4.17
N ALA A 134 7.66 -9.69 -3.89
CA ALA A 134 8.00 -10.66 -4.93
C ALA A 134 6.74 -11.19 -5.63
N LEU A 135 5.66 -11.44 -4.88
CA LEU A 135 4.36 -11.83 -5.43
C LEU A 135 3.82 -10.77 -6.40
N PHE A 136 3.74 -9.51 -5.98
CA PHE A 136 3.21 -8.42 -6.81
C PHE A 136 4.01 -8.25 -8.09
N ILE A 137 5.34 -8.24 -8.00
CA ILE A 137 6.20 -8.11 -9.17
C ILE A 137 5.94 -9.25 -10.16
N GLY A 138 5.88 -10.49 -9.67
CA GLY A 138 5.67 -11.66 -10.53
C GLY A 138 4.28 -11.73 -11.18
N THR A 139 3.22 -11.32 -10.47
CA THR A 139 1.84 -11.53 -10.95
C THR A 139 1.20 -10.28 -11.54
N LEU A 140 1.37 -9.11 -10.90
CA LEU A 140 0.70 -7.87 -11.29
C LEU A 140 1.54 -7.08 -12.29
N PHE A 141 2.86 -7.10 -12.12
CA PHE A 141 3.79 -6.32 -12.92
C PHE A 141 4.59 -7.16 -13.93
N LYS A 142 4.24 -8.45 -14.11
CA LYS A 142 4.83 -9.33 -15.13
C LYS A 142 6.37 -9.36 -15.09
N GLU A 143 6.92 -9.43 -13.88
CA GLU A 143 8.35 -9.44 -13.58
C GLU A 143 9.08 -8.11 -13.85
N ASP A 144 8.36 -7.03 -14.16
CA ASP A 144 8.94 -5.70 -14.34
C ASP A 144 9.12 -4.97 -13.01
N PHE A 145 10.36 -4.94 -12.52
CA PHE A 145 10.72 -4.24 -11.29
C PHE A 145 10.63 -2.72 -11.43
N ASN A 146 10.95 -2.15 -12.59
CA ASN A 146 10.96 -0.71 -12.79
C ASN A 146 9.52 -0.18 -12.79
N LEU A 147 8.62 -0.90 -13.44
CA LEU A 147 7.20 -0.57 -13.45
C LEU A 147 6.59 -0.64 -12.05
N TYR A 148 6.93 -1.67 -11.27
CA TYR A 148 6.53 -1.75 -9.86
C TYR A 148 7.01 -0.52 -9.08
N ASP A 149 8.29 -0.18 -9.19
CA ASP A 149 8.87 0.92 -8.44
C ASP A 149 8.29 2.29 -8.84
N SER A 150 8.08 2.55 -10.13
CA SER A 150 7.43 3.78 -10.60
C SER A 150 5.98 3.87 -10.13
N THR A 151 5.21 2.78 -10.25
CA THR A 151 3.81 2.76 -9.79
C THR A 151 3.70 2.99 -8.29
N ILE A 152 4.58 2.38 -7.49
CA ILE A 152 4.60 2.64 -6.04
C ILE A 152 4.94 4.12 -5.75
N ALA A 153 5.87 4.71 -6.51
CA ALA A 153 6.19 6.14 -6.36
C ALA A 153 4.99 7.03 -6.69
N ASP A 154 4.31 6.76 -7.81
CA ASP A 154 3.12 7.50 -8.25
C ASP A 154 1.99 7.40 -7.23
N LEU A 155 1.67 6.18 -6.78
CA LEU A 155 0.63 5.94 -5.77
C LEU A 155 0.94 6.60 -4.42
N ASN A 156 2.22 6.75 -4.06
CA ASN A 156 2.61 7.48 -2.85
C ASN A 156 2.36 9.00 -2.96
N ASN A 157 2.32 9.55 -4.17
CA ASN A 157 2.04 10.97 -4.41
C ASN A 157 0.53 11.30 -4.39
N LEU A 158 -0.33 10.29 -4.51
CA LEU A 158 -1.79 10.46 -4.44
C LEU A 158 -2.25 10.73 -3.00
N ASN A 159 -3.38 11.40 -2.86
CA ASN A 159 -3.90 11.83 -1.55
C ASN A 159 -5.12 11.04 -1.10
N THR A 160 -5.86 10.44 -2.03
CA THR A 160 -7.08 9.70 -1.74
C THR A 160 -7.07 8.29 -2.32
N LEU A 161 -7.81 7.38 -1.68
CA LEU A 161 -7.97 6.01 -2.18
C LEU A 161 -8.67 5.97 -3.54
N ASP A 162 -9.62 6.88 -3.78
CA ASP A 162 -10.37 6.95 -5.03
C ASP A 162 -9.45 7.30 -6.21
N GLU A 163 -8.55 8.28 -6.02
CA GLU A 163 -7.50 8.61 -6.99
C GLU A 163 -6.60 7.40 -7.28
N ALA A 164 -6.21 6.65 -6.26
CA ALA A 164 -5.37 5.47 -6.43
C ALA A 164 -6.09 4.37 -7.22
N VAL A 165 -7.39 4.18 -7.00
CA VAL A 165 -8.19 3.21 -7.77
C VAL A 165 -8.33 3.65 -9.21
N ALA A 166 -8.63 4.93 -9.46
CA ALA A 166 -8.72 5.49 -10.80
C ALA A 166 -7.40 5.32 -11.56
N TYR A 167 -6.27 5.63 -10.93
CA TYR A 167 -4.94 5.44 -11.50
C TYR A 167 -4.72 3.97 -11.91
N ILE A 168 -5.03 3.01 -11.03
CA ILE A 168 -4.84 1.58 -11.32
C ILE A 168 -5.75 1.12 -12.45
N GLN A 169 -7.01 1.55 -12.49
CA GLN A 169 -7.93 1.18 -13.57
C GLN A 169 -7.51 1.74 -14.94
N GLU A 170 -6.90 2.93 -14.95
CA GLU A 170 -6.38 3.56 -16.16
C GLU A 170 -5.09 2.90 -16.66
N HIS A 171 -4.15 2.62 -15.76
CA HIS A 171 -2.81 2.13 -16.12
C HIS A 171 -2.74 0.60 -16.24
N PHE A 172 -3.61 -0.11 -15.53
CA PHE A 172 -3.65 -1.58 -15.46
C PHE A 172 -5.08 -2.09 -15.68
N PRO A 173 -5.67 -1.87 -16.87
CA PRO A 173 -7.03 -2.32 -17.18
C PRO A 173 -7.17 -3.85 -17.15
N GLU A 174 -6.07 -4.61 -17.24
CA GLU A 174 -6.07 -6.06 -17.13
C GLU A 174 -6.13 -6.59 -15.68
N TRP A 175 -6.02 -5.71 -14.67
CA TRP A 175 -6.07 -6.13 -13.27
C TRP A 175 -7.50 -6.40 -12.81
N GLU A 176 -7.75 -7.66 -12.48
CA GLU A 176 -9.02 -8.10 -11.89
C GLU A 176 -9.07 -7.73 -10.39
N MET A 177 -9.83 -6.69 -10.06
CA MET A 177 -9.94 -6.09 -8.72
C MET A 177 -10.49 -7.04 -7.64
N GLY A 178 -11.09 -8.17 -8.04
CA GLY A 178 -11.59 -9.21 -7.14
C GLY A 178 -10.58 -10.30 -6.80
N THR A 179 -9.39 -10.29 -7.40
CA THR A 179 -8.37 -11.34 -7.14
C THR A 179 -7.67 -11.13 -5.80
N ASP A 180 -7.20 -12.23 -5.20
CA ASP A 180 -6.49 -12.19 -3.91
C ASP A 180 -5.24 -11.31 -3.95
N VAL A 181 -4.53 -11.30 -5.08
CA VAL A 181 -3.29 -10.53 -5.21
C VAL A 181 -3.58 -9.03 -5.29
N VAL A 182 -4.58 -8.62 -6.07
CA VAL A 182 -5.01 -7.21 -6.11
C VAL A 182 -5.59 -6.80 -4.77
N TYR A 183 -6.37 -7.65 -4.10
CA TYR A 183 -6.85 -7.40 -2.73
C TYR A 183 -5.68 -7.08 -1.78
N ARG A 184 -4.63 -7.91 -1.76
CA ARG A 184 -3.46 -7.72 -0.89
C ARG A 184 -2.72 -6.42 -1.24
N PHE A 185 -2.59 -6.10 -2.52
CA PHE A 185 -1.98 -4.86 -2.98
C PHE A 185 -2.79 -3.63 -2.56
N MET A 186 -4.10 -3.62 -2.80
CA MET A 186 -5.00 -2.53 -2.42
C MET A 186 -5.04 -2.31 -0.91
N MET A 187 -4.98 -3.38 -0.11
CA MET A 187 -4.86 -3.28 1.34
C MET A 187 -3.57 -2.58 1.76
N ALA A 188 -2.45 -2.81 1.06
CA ALA A 188 -1.21 -2.09 1.32
C ALA A 188 -1.30 -0.61 0.93
N VAL A 189 -1.95 -0.28 -0.18
CA VAL A 189 -2.22 1.10 -0.61
C VAL A 189 -3.09 1.84 0.43
N ARG A 190 -4.13 1.17 0.96
CA ARG A 190 -5.01 1.71 2.00
C ARG A 190 -4.29 1.99 3.32
N LYS A 191 -3.20 1.30 3.64
CA LYS A 191 -2.40 1.66 4.83
C LYS A 191 -1.78 3.05 4.72
N LYS A 192 -1.57 3.58 3.51
CA LYS A 192 -1.02 4.92 3.30
C LYS A 192 -2.12 5.98 3.16
N LEU A 193 -3.22 5.63 2.49
CA LEU A 193 -4.27 6.57 2.08
C LEU A 193 -5.56 6.50 2.94
N GLY A 194 -5.60 5.63 3.94
CA GLY A 194 -6.76 5.36 4.79
C GLY A 194 -6.70 5.97 6.17
#